data_AF-A0A967C244-F1
#
_entry.id   AF-A0A967C244-F1
#
_cell.length_a   1.000
_cell.length_b   1.000
_cell.length_c   1.000
_cell.angle_alpha   90.00
_cell.angle_beta   90.00
_cell.angle_gamma   90.00
#
_symmetry.space_group_name_H-M   'P 1'
#
loop_
_entity.id
_entity.type
_entity.pdbx_description
1 polymer ?
#
loop_
_entity_poly.entity_id
_entity_poly.type
_entity_poly.pdbx_seq_one_letter_code
_entity_poly.pdbx_strand_id
1 'polypeptide(L)'
;MALPIPDALAETDRPIRRAMRRLRWFKQSFAQQVEAIAAASGTEYKIHDDRLAKAFIAWLRAFDAQKPTQSTARRDFTNFASGLMLQQLLRDAPLEVVSVPVGSDASNPAYYWPEGYVYVAYCLNVRGAVLAQDFDEVLNLAPDLSDIRTWWSFKENVTEDPSLAIAFLDLFSGQNPNWSTPSLFYERPEQLEAQQRRGIDG
;
A
#
# COMPACT_ATOMS: atom_id res chain seq x y z
N MET A 1 45.07 8.18 4.31
CA MET A 1 44.55 7.05 5.11
C MET A 1 43.22 6.64 4.50
N ALA A 2 43.15 5.47 3.85
CA ALA A 2 41.91 4.98 3.24
C ALA A 2 41.16 4.13 4.26
N LEU A 3 39.84 4.30 4.35
CA LEU A 3 39.00 3.46 5.20
C LEU A 3 38.90 2.06 4.59
N PRO A 4 39.06 0.98 5.39
CA PRO A 4 38.85 -0.37 4.88
C PRO A 4 37.38 -0.50 4.47
N ILE A 5 37.14 -0.85 3.21
CA ILE A 5 35.80 -1.15 2.69
C ILE A 5 35.52 -2.62 3.03
N PRO A 6 34.47 -2.92 3.83
CA PRO A 6 34.06 -4.31 4.07
C PRO A 6 33.77 -5.05 2.77
N ASP A 7 34.18 -6.31 2.66
CA ASP A 7 34.01 -7.12 1.44
C ASP A 7 32.55 -7.17 0.94
N ALA A 8 31.58 -7.11 1.86
CA ALA A 8 30.15 -7.01 1.55
C ALA A 8 29.75 -5.77 0.72
N LEU A 9 30.50 -4.66 0.82
CA LEU A 9 30.33 -3.45 0.01
C LEU A 9 31.15 -3.49 -1.29
N ALA A 10 32.13 -4.40 -1.41
CA ALA A 10 33.00 -4.50 -2.58
C ALA A 10 32.36 -5.26 -3.75
N GLU A 11 31.42 -6.18 -3.50
CA GLU A 11 30.77 -6.99 -4.55
C GLU A 11 29.56 -6.32 -5.24
N THR A 12 29.13 -5.12 -4.82
CA THR A 12 27.70 -4.73 -4.97
C THR A 12 27.43 -3.29 -5.42
N ASP A 13 28.23 -2.77 -6.36
CA ASP A 13 28.01 -1.40 -6.84
C ASP A 13 26.63 -1.23 -7.56
N ARG A 14 25.97 -2.31 -8.03
CA ARG A 14 24.62 -2.23 -8.66
C ARG A 14 23.44 -2.51 -7.72
N PRO A 15 23.46 -3.54 -6.83
CA PRO A 15 22.35 -3.80 -5.92
C PRO A 15 22.10 -2.69 -4.90
N ILE A 16 23.16 -2.16 -4.28
CA ILE A 16 23.04 -1.12 -3.24
C ILE A 16 22.47 0.17 -3.83
N ARG A 17 23.00 0.64 -4.97
CA ARG A 17 22.49 1.84 -5.65
C ARG A 17 21.02 1.70 -6.03
N ARG A 18 20.58 0.52 -6.49
CA ARG A 18 19.17 0.27 -6.82
C ARG A 18 18.29 0.32 -5.58
N ALA A 19 18.71 -0.31 -4.48
CA ALA A 19 17.97 -0.29 -3.21
C ALA A 19 17.84 1.14 -2.66
N MET A 20 18.94 1.90 -2.63
CA MET A 20 18.94 3.30 -2.21
C MET A 20 18.03 4.18 -3.08
N ARG A 21 18.05 3.98 -4.41
CA ARG A 21 17.17 4.72 -5.32
C ARG A 21 15.70 4.41 -5.06
N ARG A 22 15.35 3.14 -4.83
CA ARG A 22 13.97 2.74 -4.51
C ARG A 22 13.51 3.35 -3.19
N LEU A 23 14.35 3.31 -2.16
CA LEU A 23 14.02 3.94 -0.87
C LEU A 23 13.86 5.45 -1.01
N ARG A 24 14.76 6.13 -1.73
CA ARG A 24 14.66 7.58 -1.96
C ARG A 24 13.36 7.94 -2.70
N TRP A 25 13.05 7.21 -3.77
CA TRP A 25 11.80 7.40 -4.50
C TRP A 25 10.60 7.18 -3.58
N PHE A 26 10.58 6.10 -2.80
CA PHE A 26 9.49 5.77 -1.88
C PHE A 26 9.25 6.86 -0.83
N LYS A 27 10.32 7.38 -0.21
CA LYS A 27 10.24 8.50 0.73
C LYS A 27 9.67 9.75 0.06
N GLN A 28 10.15 10.07 -1.14
CA GLN A 28 9.71 11.24 -1.88
C GLN A 28 8.24 11.15 -2.30
N SER A 29 7.80 10.01 -2.85
CA SER A 29 6.42 9.81 -3.27
C SER A 29 5.46 9.81 -2.07
N PHE A 30 5.86 9.21 -0.95
CA PHE A 30 5.07 9.25 0.29
C PHE A 30 4.93 10.68 0.82
N ALA A 31 6.02 11.45 0.88
CA ALA A 31 5.98 12.84 1.31
C ALA A 31 5.08 13.72 0.42
N GLN A 32 5.14 13.53 -0.90
CA GLN A 32 4.25 14.23 -1.84
C GLN A 32 2.77 13.90 -1.61
N GLN A 33 2.46 12.64 -1.29
CA GLN A 33 1.09 12.23 -0.96
C GLN A 33 0.61 12.86 0.35
N VAL A 34 1.46 12.89 1.37
CA VAL A 34 1.17 13.56 2.65
C VAL A 34 0.90 15.05 2.42
N GLU A 35 1.76 15.73 1.65
CA GLU A 35 1.61 17.15 1.33
C GLU A 35 0.30 17.44 0.58
N ALA A 36 -0.06 16.62 -0.40
CA ALA A 36 -1.31 16.78 -1.14
C ALA A 36 -2.55 16.62 -0.24
N ILE A 37 -2.56 15.64 0.66
CA ILE A 37 -3.67 15.43 1.60
C ILE A 37 -3.70 16.51 2.68
N ALA A 38 -2.54 16.95 3.17
CA ALA A 38 -2.43 18.07 4.10
C ALA A 38 -2.99 19.35 3.50
N ALA A 39 -2.65 19.66 2.24
CA ALA A 39 -3.17 20.82 1.53
C ALA A 39 -4.69 20.77 1.31
N ALA A 40 -5.25 19.57 1.08
CA ALA A 40 -6.69 19.39 0.86
C ALA A 40 -7.51 19.39 2.15
N SER A 41 -6.94 18.87 3.26
CA SER A 41 -7.64 18.70 4.53
C SER A 41 -7.33 19.78 5.56
N GLY A 42 -6.22 20.51 5.41
CA GLY A 42 -5.69 21.41 6.44
C GLY A 42 -5.07 20.70 7.63
N THR A 43 -4.94 19.37 7.61
CA THR A 43 -4.28 18.59 8.67
C THR A 43 -2.77 18.73 8.56
N GLU A 44 -2.11 18.99 9.69
CA GLU A 44 -0.65 19.01 9.78
C GLU A 44 -0.12 17.64 10.19
N TYR A 45 0.93 17.18 9.50
CA TYR A 45 1.54 15.89 9.73
C TYR A 45 3.04 16.00 9.93
N LYS A 46 3.59 15.04 10.66
CA LYS A 46 5.02 14.80 10.81
C LYS A 46 5.38 13.39 10.30
N ILE A 47 6.37 13.31 9.43
CA ILE A 47 6.91 12.05 8.92
C ILE A 47 8.12 11.64 9.76
N HIS A 48 8.11 10.40 10.24
CA HIS A 48 9.21 9.73 10.93
C HIS A 48 10.02 8.90 9.92
N ASP A 49 11.13 9.47 9.48
CA ASP A 49 11.95 8.96 8.36
C ASP A 49 12.57 7.58 8.59
N ASP A 50 12.85 7.24 9.85
CA ASP A 50 13.37 5.96 10.32
C ASP A 50 12.29 4.87 10.25
N ARG A 51 11.08 5.17 10.74
CA ARG A 51 9.92 4.27 10.68
C ARG A 51 9.48 4.03 9.24
N LEU A 52 9.52 5.06 8.39
CA LEU A 52 9.17 4.95 6.98
C LEU A 52 10.16 4.03 6.23
N ALA A 53 11.45 4.16 6.53
CA ALA A 53 12.47 3.27 5.99
C ALA A 53 12.32 1.82 6.48
N LYS A 54 11.98 1.64 7.76
CA LYS A 54 11.70 0.32 8.35
C LYS A 54 10.50 -0.35 7.66
N ALA A 55 9.40 0.37 7.48
CA ALA A 55 8.21 -0.11 6.78
C ALA A 55 8.51 -0.52 5.33
N PHE A 56 9.30 0.30 4.61
CA PHE A 56 9.72 0.00 3.24
C PHE A 56 10.54 -1.30 3.15
N ILE A 57 11.50 -1.49 4.07
CA ILE A 57 12.35 -2.69 4.08
C ILE A 57 11.51 -3.93 4.42
N ALA A 58 10.61 -3.83 5.39
CA ALA A 58 9.70 -4.92 5.76
C ALA A 58 8.77 -5.29 4.59
N TRP A 59 8.23 -4.29 3.89
CA TRP A 59 7.40 -4.48 2.72
C TRP A 59 8.17 -5.15 1.59
N LEU A 60 9.40 -4.71 1.31
CA LEU A 60 10.22 -5.31 0.26
C LEU A 60 10.48 -6.80 0.52
N ARG A 61 10.76 -7.17 1.78
CA ARG A 61 10.96 -8.58 2.17
C ARG A 61 9.68 -9.39 1.99
N ALA A 62 8.52 -8.87 2.42
CA ALA A 62 7.23 -9.54 2.27
C ALA A 62 6.84 -9.70 0.79
N PHE A 63 7.09 -8.67 -0.01
CA PHE A 63 6.89 -8.69 -1.46
C PHE A 63 7.74 -9.77 -2.13
N ASP A 64 9.05 -9.80 -1.86
CA ASP A 64 9.96 -10.75 -2.50
C ASP A 64 9.65 -12.20 -2.08
N ALA A 65 9.15 -12.43 -0.86
CA ALA A 65 8.79 -13.75 -0.36
C ALA A 65 7.56 -14.38 -1.06
N GLN A 66 6.66 -13.56 -1.62
CA GLN A 66 5.39 -14.02 -2.20
C GLN A 66 5.25 -13.68 -3.69
N LYS A 67 6.28 -13.08 -4.30
CA LYS A 67 6.25 -12.65 -5.69
C LYS A 67 6.01 -13.84 -6.63
N PRO A 68 4.97 -13.81 -7.49
CA PRO A 68 4.70 -14.89 -8.41
C PRO A 68 5.80 -14.99 -9.49
N THR A 69 6.08 -16.22 -9.91
CA THR A 69 6.99 -16.52 -11.01
C THR A 69 6.30 -16.33 -12.37
N GLN A 70 4.99 -16.59 -12.43
CA GLN A 70 4.18 -16.48 -13.65
C GLN A 70 3.80 -15.02 -13.94
N SER A 71 3.84 -14.62 -15.22
CA SER A 71 3.48 -13.26 -15.61
C SER A 71 1.97 -12.99 -15.49
N THR A 72 1.12 -14.00 -15.66
CA THR A 72 -0.34 -13.92 -15.57
C THR A 72 -0.82 -13.48 -14.19
N ALA A 73 -0.12 -13.88 -13.13
CA ALA A 73 -0.43 -13.52 -11.75
C ALA A 73 0.01 -12.10 -11.34
N ARG A 74 0.80 -11.40 -12.16
CA ARG A 74 1.40 -10.09 -11.79
C ARG A 74 0.36 -9.01 -11.55
N ARG A 75 -0.73 -9.06 -12.33
CA ARG A 75 -1.83 -8.10 -12.20
C ARG A 75 -2.46 -8.21 -10.83
N ASP A 76 -2.89 -9.41 -10.43
CA ASP A 76 -3.52 -9.62 -9.12
C ASP A 76 -2.54 -9.42 -7.97
N PHE A 77 -1.27 -9.78 -8.18
CA PHE A 77 -0.23 -9.52 -7.20
C PHE A 77 0.01 -8.03 -6.95
N THR A 78 -0.27 -7.14 -7.91
CA THR A 78 -0.14 -5.68 -7.72
C THR A 78 -1.03 -5.18 -6.59
N ASN A 79 -2.26 -5.69 -6.52
CA ASN A 79 -3.18 -5.36 -5.46
C ASN A 79 -2.70 -5.91 -4.10
N PHE A 80 -2.34 -7.20 -4.06
CA PHE A 80 -1.81 -7.84 -2.85
C PHE A 80 -0.55 -7.15 -2.33
N ALA A 81 0.39 -6.80 -3.22
CA ALA A 81 1.61 -6.07 -2.90
C ALA A 81 1.33 -4.69 -2.29
N SER A 82 0.27 -4.02 -2.72
CA SER A 82 -0.17 -2.74 -2.13
C SER A 82 -0.80 -2.96 -0.75
N GLY A 83 -1.50 -4.07 -0.54
CA GLY A 83 -2.00 -4.48 0.77
C GLY A 83 -0.88 -4.78 1.76
N LEU A 84 0.17 -5.49 1.31
CA LEU A 84 1.38 -5.70 2.11
C LEU A 84 2.03 -4.37 2.53
N MET A 85 2.04 -3.38 1.64
CA MET A 85 2.58 -2.05 1.94
C MET A 85 1.76 -1.37 3.03
N LEU A 86 0.42 -1.38 2.90
CA LEU A 86 -0.49 -0.80 3.88
C LEU A 86 -0.30 -1.44 5.27
N GLN A 87 -0.20 -2.77 5.31
CA GLN A 87 0.09 -3.51 6.54
C GLN A 87 1.36 -3.00 7.24
N GLN A 88 2.46 -2.79 6.49
CA GLN A 88 3.72 -2.33 7.09
C GLN A 88 3.66 -0.86 7.53
N LEU A 89 2.99 0.01 6.76
CA LEU A 89 2.77 1.40 7.15
C LEU A 89 1.94 1.51 8.44
N LEU A 90 0.89 0.71 8.58
CA LEU A 90 0.08 0.66 9.79
C LEU A 90 0.86 0.12 10.98
N ARG A 91 1.67 -0.94 10.78
CA ARG A 91 2.47 -1.56 11.83
C ARG A 91 3.57 -0.63 12.37
N ASP A 92 4.29 0.06 11.49
CA ASP A 92 5.40 0.92 11.88
C ASP A 92 5.01 2.37 12.14
N ALA A 93 3.79 2.78 11.74
CA ALA A 93 3.20 4.11 11.95
C ALA A 93 4.19 5.27 11.70
N PRO A 94 4.66 5.46 10.44
CA PRO A 94 5.65 6.48 10.12
C PRO A 94 5.09 7.90 10.05
N LEU A 95 3.78 8.10 10.16
CA LEU A 95 3.12 9.39 10.15
C LEU A 95 2.49 9.66 11.51
N GLU A 96 2.57 10.91 11.95
CA GLU A 96 1.95 11.42 13.17
C GLU A 96 1.16 12.68 12.82
N VAL A 97 -0.11 12.75 13.23
CA VAL A 97 -0.89 13.99 13.14
C VAL A 97 -0.43 14.97 14.21
N VAL A 98 -0.05 16.17 13.78
CA VAL A 98 0.34 17.28 14.65
C VAL A 98 -0.88 18.10 15.06
N SER A 99 -1.75 18.41 14.09
CA SER A 99 -3.01 19.10 14.35
C SER A 99 -4.04 18.85 13.25
N VAL A 100 -5.31 18.86 13.62
CA VAL A 100 -6.46 18.82 12.71
C VAL A 100 -7.21 20.14 12.81
N PRO A 101 -7.77 20.70 11.73
CA PRO A 101 -8.57 21.92 11.80
C PRO A 101 -9.74 21.84 12.79
N VAL A 102 -10.03 22.96 13.44
CA VAL A 102 -11.16 23.06 14.37
C VAL A 102 -12.47 22.93 13.60
N GLY A 103 -13.39 22.10 14.10
CA GLY A 103 -14.68 21.88 13.46
C GLY A 103 -14.66 20.90 12.29
N SER A 104 -13.57 20.16 12.10
CA SER A 104 -13.49 19.08 11.11
C SER A 104 -14.59 18.04 11.30
N ASP A 105 -15.16 17.60 10.18
CA ASP A 105 -16.25 16.63 10.14
C ASP A 105 -15.76 15.20 10.42
N ALA A 106 -16.07 14.68 11.61
CA ALA A 106 -15.70 13.32 12.01
C ALA A 106 -16.40 12.21 11.21
N SER A 107 -17.38 12.54 10.36
CA SER A 107 -17.96 11.59 9.40
C SER A 107 -17.10 11.42 8.14
N ASN A 108 -16.15 12.32 7.90
CA ASN A 108 -15.18 12.18 6.82
C ASN A 108 -13.98 11.33 7.31
N PRO A 109 -13.65 10.22 6.62
CA PRO A 109 -12.51 9.38 6.96
C PRO A 109 -11.18 10.12 7.13
N ALA A 110 -10.95 11.17 6.34
CA ALA A 110 -9.72 11.97 6.38
C ALA A 110 -9.55 12.73 7.71
N TYR A 111 -10.63 12.99 8.44
CA TYR A 111 -10.60 13.62 9.76
C TYR A 111 -10.83 12.63 10.90
N TYR A 112 -11.55 11.52 10.64
CA TYR A 112 -11.76 10.46 11.63
C TYR A 112 -10.46 9.71 11.98
N TRP A 113 -9.66 9.38 10.97
CA TRP A 113 -8.37 8.73 11.16
C TRP A 113 -7.36 9.20 10.11
N PRO A 114 -6.79 10.42 10.30
CA PRO A 114 -6.03 11.06 9.25
C PRO A 114 -4.78 10.27 8.81
N GLU A 115 -4.07 9.61 9.75
CA GLU A 115 -2.92 8.77 9.40
C GLU A 115 -3.32 7.56 8.56
N GLY A 116 -4.36 6.84 9.00
CA GLY A 116 -4.88 5.69 8.26
C GLY A 116 -5.37 6.08 6.87
N TYR A 117 -6.02 7.24 6.75
CA TYR A 117 -6.46 7.78 5.47
C TYR A 117 -5.31 8.03 4.50
N VAL A 118 -4.23 8.67 4.97
CA VAL A 118 -3.03 8.88 4.16
C VAL A 118 -2.41 7.57 3.70
N TYR A 119 -2.30 6.57 4.57
CA TYR A 119 -1.74 5.27 4.20
C TYR A 119 -2.57 4.55 3.14
N VAL A 120 -3.90 4.51 3.30
CA VAL A 120 -4.82 3.89 2.32
C VAL A 120 -4.75 4.62 0.98
N ALA A 121 -4.86 5.96 0.98
CA ALA A 121 -4.80 6.76 -0.23
C ALA A 121 -3.46 6.57 -0.97
N TYR A 122 -2.34 6.55 -0.24
CA TYR A 122 -1.02 6.29 -0.82
C TYR A 122 -0.95 4.91 -1.48
N CYS A 123 -1.37 3.85 -0.78
CA CYS A 123 -1.32 2.49 -1.31
C CYS A 123 -2.24 2.31 -2.53
N LEU A 124 -3.43 2.93 -2.53
CA LEU A 124 -4.35 2.91 -3.68
C LEU A 124 -3.77 3.67 -4.88
N ASN A 125 -3.09 4.81 -4.66
CA ASN A 125 -2.46 5.57 -5.74
C ASN A 125 -1.24 4.85 -6.32
N VAL A 126 -0.42 4.20 -5.49
CA VAL A 126 0.68 3.35 -5.97
C VAL A 126 0.13 2.18 -6.78
N ARG A 127 -0.92 1.50 -6.29
CA ARG A 127 -1.62 0.44 -7.02
C ARG A 127 -2.13 0.95 -8.37
N GLY A 128 -2.85 2.07 -8.37
CA GLY A 128 -3.41 2.67 -9.57
C GLY A 128 -2.35 3.06 -10.60
N ALA A 129 -1.21 3.59 -10.15
CA ALA A 129 -0.09 3.92 -11.04
C ALA A 129 0.50 2.67 -11.72
N VAL A 130 0.66 1.57 -10.99
CA VAL A 130 1.15 0.31 -11.57
C VAL A 130 0.11 -0.28 -12.54
N LEU A 131 -1.17 -0.27 -12.16
CA LEU A 131 -2.25 -0.74 -13.04
C LEU A 131 -2.33 0.03 -14.35
N ALA A 132 -2.21 1.36 -14.30
CA ALA A 132 -2.20 2.21 -15.49
C ALA A 132 -0.95 1.98 -16.36
N GLN A 133 0.23 1.82 -15.75
CA GLN A 133 1.50 1.66 -16.48
C GLN A 133 1.68 0.28 -17.11
N ASP A 134 1.34 -0.77 -16.37
CA ASP A 134 1.68 -2.16 -16.74
C ASP A 134 0.49 -2.91 -17.37
N PHE A 135 -0.75 -2.42 -17.18
CA PHE A 135 -1.98 -3.14 -17.57
C PHE A 135 -3.03 -2.28 -18.28
N ASP A 136 -2.80 -0.98 -18.50
CA ASP A 136 -3.76 -0.03 -19.11
C ASP A 136 -5.12 0.01 -18.37
N GLU A 137 -5.10 -0.24 -17.06
CA GLU A 137 -6.28 -0.25 -16.20
C GLU A 137 -6.43 1.07 -15.43
N VAL A 138 -7.67 1.54 -15.28
CA VAL A 138 -7.99 2.72 -14.46
C VAL A 138 -8.28 2.30 -13.03
N LEU A 139 -7.80 3.09 -12.06
CA LEU A 139 -8.10 2.90 -10.65
C LEU A 139 -9.62 3.02 -10.41
N ASN A 140 -10.25 1.92 -10.06
CA ASN A 140 -11.63 1.91 -9.56
C ASN A 140 -11.60 1.89 -8.02
N LEU A 141 -12.35 2.80 -7.39
CA LEU A 141 -12.46 2.90 -5.94
C LEU A 141 -13.88 2.52 -5.52
N ALA A 142 -14.00 1.74 -4.44
CA ALA A 142 -15.31 1.37 -3.91
C ALA A 142 -15.96 2.54 -3.16
N PRO A 143 -17.31 2.62 -3.13
CA PRO A 143 -18.04 3.55 -2.28
C PRO A 143 -17.64 3.46 -0.80
N ASP A 144 -17.24 2.26 -0.36
CA ASP A 144 -16.71 1.96 0.97
C ASP A 144 -15.56 2.87 1.42
N LEU A 145 -14.79 3.41 0.48
CA LEU A 145 -13.72 4.37 0.80
C LEU A 145 -14.27 5.66 1.43
N SER A 146 -15.55 6.00 1.17
CA SER A 146 -16.23 7.17 1.75
C SER A 146 -17.17 6.82 2.92
N ASP A 147 -17.36 5.53 3.25
CA ASP A 147 -18.27 5.10 4.33
C ASP A 147 -17.56 5.08 5.69
N ILE A 148 -17.92 6.01 6.56
CA ILE A 148 -17.38 6.09 7.92
C ILE A 148 -17.50 4.79 8.71
N ARG A 149 -18.56 3.99 8.51
CA ARG A 149 -18.73 2.71 9.24
C ARG A 149 -17.66 1.70 8.85
N THR A 150 -17.32 1.63 7.57
CA THR A 150 -16.22 0.81 7.07
C THR A 150 -14.90 1.25 7.69
N TRP A 151 -14.68 2.55 7.85
CA TRP A 151 -13.46 3.09 8.48
C TRP A 151 -13.36 2.79 9.97
N TRP A 152 -14.48 2.80 10.71
CA TRP A 152 -14.52 2.34 12.10
C TRP A 152 -14.10 0.87 12.20
N SER A 153 -14.73 0.01 11.40
CA SER A 153 -14.40 -1.42 11.37
C SER A 153 -12.94 -1.65 10.96
N PHE A 154 -12.47 -0.95 9.94
CA PHE A 154 -11.09 -1.01 9.47
C PHE A 154 -10.11 -0.68 10.59
N LYS A 155 -10.27 0.48 11.24
CA LYS A 155 -9.39 0.94 12.32
C LYS A 155 -9.36 -0.03 13.49
N GLU A 156 -10.52 -0.52 13.92
CA GLU A 156 -10.64 -1.50 14.99
C GLU A 156 -9.90 -2.79 14.65
N ASN A 157 -10.20 -3.38 13.50
CA ASN A 157 -9.66 -4.67 13.09
C ASN A 157 -8.15 -4.64 12.86
N VAL A 158 -7.61 -3.59 12.24
CA VAL A 158 -6.15 -3.51 11.99
C VAL A 158 -5.33 -3.10 13.20
N THR A 159 -5.98 -2.54 14.23
CA THR A 159 -5.35 -2.34 15.54
C THR A 159 -5.12 -3.68 16.23
N GLU A 160 -6.05 -4.63 16.07
CA GLU A 160 -5.93 -5.99 16.61
C GLU A 160 -5.02 -6.88 15.73
N ASP A 161 -5.29 -6.93 14.42
CA ASP A 161 -4.48 -7.66 13.44
C ASP A 161 -4.17 -6.80 12.20
N PRO A 162 -2.94 -6.25 12.11
CA PRO A 162 -2.50 -5.49 10.93
C PRO A 162 -2.60 -6.26 9.62
N SER A 163 -2.67 -7.60 9.64
CA SER A 163 -2.81 -8.41 8.43
C SER A 163 -4.12 -8.20 7.69
N LEU A 164 -5.18 -7.81 8.41
CA LEU A 164 -6.48 -7.49 7.82
C LEU A 164 -6.44 -6.26 6.91
N ALA A 165 -5.39 -5.44 6.98
CA ALA A 165 -5.17 -4.33 6.06
C ALA A 165 -5.21 -4.75 4.58
N ILE A 166 -4.77 -5.98 4.27
CA ILE A 166 -4.77 -6.50 2.91
C ILE A 166 -6.22 -6.72 2.42
N ALA A 167 -7.07 -7.32 3.25
CA ALA A 167 -8.48 -7.53 2.95
C ALA A 167 -9.26 -6.20 2.88
N PHE A 168 -8.97 -5.25 3.76
CA PHE A 168 -9.59 -3.92 3.66
C PHE A 168 -9.15 -3.16 2.41
N LEU A 169 -7.91 -3.31 1.93
CA LEU A 169 -7.49 -2.71 0.67
C LEU A 169 -8.23 -3.33 -0.53
N ASP A 170 -8.49 -4.64 -0.50
CA ASP A 170 -9.37 -5.30 -1.48
C ASP A 170 -10.74 -4.60 -1.50
N LEU A 171 -11.36 -4.46 -0.33
CA LEU A 171 -12.66 -3.80 -0.18
C LEU A 171 -12.65 -2.38 -0.75
N PHE A 172 -11.68 -1.54 -0.34
CA PHE A 172 -11.57 -0.16 -0.82
C PHE A 172 -11.29 -0.06 -2.33
N SER A 173 -10.71 -1.09 -2.92
CA SER A 173 -10.45 -1.18 -4.36
C SER A 173 -11.58 -1.84 -5.17
N GLY A 174 -12.71 -2.17 -4.52
CA GLY A 174 -13.87 -2.81 -5.15
C GLY A 174 -13.66 -4.29 -5.46
N GLN A 175 -12.70 -4.94 -4.82
CA GLN A 175 -12.41 -6.37 -4.97
C GLN A 175 -13.02 -7.18 -3.82
N ASN A 176 -13.26 -8.46 -4.06
CA ASN A 176 -13.72 -9.40 -3.04
C ASN A 176 -12.60 -9.67 -2.01
N PRO A 177 -12.77 -9.30 -0.73
CA PRO A 177 -11.73 -9.50 0.28
C PRO A 177 -11.59 -10.96 0.71
N ASN A 178 -10.36 -11.41 0.96
CA ASN A 178 -10.09 -12.65 1.68
C ASN A 178 -9.83 -12.38 3.17
N TRP A 179 -10.89 -12.48 3.99
CA TRP A 179 -10.81 -12.27 5.44
C TRP A 179 -10.13 -13.42 6.20
N SER A 180 -10.10 -14.63 5.63
CA SER A 180 -9.61 -15.83 6.31
C SER A 180 -8.09 -15.95 6.28
N THR A 181 -7.47 -15.65 5.14
CA THR A 181 -6.01 -15.75 4.94
C THR A 181 -5.45 -14.53 4.21
N PRO A 182 -5.66 -13.30 4.74
CA PRO A 182 -5.30 -12.06 4.06
C PRO A 182 -3.79 -11.93 3.78
N SER A 183 -2.93 -12.59 4.57
CA SER A 183 -1.47 -12.53 4.43
C SER A 183 -0.89 -13.44 3.34
N LEU A 184 -1.71 -14.27 2.70
CA LEU A 184 -1.27 -15.23 1.69
C LEU A 184 -1.78 -14.83 0.31
N PHE A 185 -0.87 -14.75 -0.65
CA PHE A 185 -1.24 -14.52 -2.03
C PHE A 185 -1.87 -15.77 -2.65
N TYR A 186 -3.04 -15.58 -3.27
CA TYR A 186 -3.67 -16.54 -4.16
C TYR A 186 -4.01 -15.84 -5.47
N GLU A 187 -3.79 -16.51 -6.60
CA GLU A 187 -4.31 -16.04 -7.89
C GLU A 187 -5.84 -16.07 -7.84
N ARG A 188 -6.52 -14.99 -8.26
CA ARG A 188 -7.98 -14.93 -8.18
C ARG A 188 -8.58 -15.73 -9.34
N PRO A 189 -9.50 -16.69 -9.09
CA PRO A 189 -10.08 -17.52 -10.16
C PRO A 189 -10.91 -16.76 -11.21
N GLU A 190 -11.28 -15.50 -10.96
CA GLU A 190 -12.25 -14.74 -11.77
C GLU A 190 -11.83 -14.54 -13.24
N GLN A 191 -10.55 -14.73 -13.59
CA GLN A 191 -10.09 -14.65 -14.98
C GLN A 191 -10.16 -15.98 -15.75
N LEU A 192 -10.18 -17.12 -15.07
CA LEU A 192 -10.34 -18.44 -15.71
C LEU A 192 -11.79 -18.65 -16.18
N GLU A 193 -12.78 -18.22 -15.40
CA GLU A 193 -14.20 -18.35 -15.77
C GLU A 193 -14.61 -17.40 -16.90
N ALA A 194 -14.09 -16.17 -16.92
CA ALA A 194 -14.36 -15.21 -17.99
C ALA A 194 -13.71 -15.62 -19.34
N GLN A 195 -12.56 -16.28 -19.30
CA GLN A 195 -11.86 -16.77 -20.49
C GLN A 195 -12.43 -18.11 -20.99
N GLN A 196 -12.91 -18.98 -20.10
CA GLN A 196 -13.64 -20.21 -20.45
C GLN A 196 -15.02 -19.91 -21.05
N ARG A 197 -15.76 -18.90 -20.55
CA ARG A 197 -17.03 -18.48 -21.16
C ARG A 197 -16.88 -17.89 -22.57
N ARG A 198 -15.75 -17.23 -22.87
CA ARG A 198 -15.46 -16.70 -24.23
C ARG A 198 -14.90 -17.75 -25.20
N GLY A 199 -14.41 -18.89 -24.71
CA GLY A 199 -13.89 -19.98 -25.55
C GLY A 199 -14.92 -21.06 -25.91
N ILE A 200 -16.13 -20.98 -25.36
CA ILE A 200 -17.23 -21.94 -25.62
C ILE A 200 -18.23 -21.38 -26.66
N ASP A 201 -18.21 -20.07 -26.90
CA ASP A 201 -19.05 -19.38 -27.91
C ASP A 201 -18.27 -19.00 -29.20
N GLY A 202 -17.14 -19.67 -29.47
CA GLY A 202 -16.26 -19.42 -30.65
C GLY A 202 -16.18 -20.61 -31.58
#